data_AF-A0A7W0QCW9-F1
#
_entry.id   AF-A0A7W0QCW9-F1
#
_cell.length_a   1.000
_cell.length_b   1.000
_cell.length_c   1.000
_cell.angle_alpha   90.00
_cell.angle_beta   90.00
_cell.angle_gamma   90.00
#
_symmetry.space_group_name_H-M   'P 1'
#
loop_
_entity.id
_entity.type
_entity.pdbx_description
1 polymer ?
#
loop_
_entity_poly.entity_id
_entity_poly.type
_entity_poly.pdbx_seq_one_letter_code
_entity_poly.pdbx_strand_id
1 'polypeptide(L)'
;MKIRTFALLFALSLALLALSGGCGKTSDVPHLQEEAVGMIKNYSIRFDDLRRRGEAIMQRGNSLGVSQAEAQVPLQTFGAAMNRLDTLRTRATTATTEINSLAAKGDRLELQRLSDSLRNELRSGFTEINADLDAVESWIAIAEQRPRGQVAGGVPGAGDPSAPAPGGAEAGGSAPTR
;
A
#
# COMPACT_ATOMS: atom_id res chain seq x y z
N MET A 1 64.51 -6.35 49.60
CA MET A 1 63.12 -6.89 49.54
C MET A 1 62.15 -5.88 48.92
N LYS A 2 62.33 -5.46 47.64
CA LYS A 2 61.46 -4.47 46.97
C LYS A 2 60.82 -4.96 45.64
N ILE A 3 61.08 -6.20 45.25
CA ILE A 3 60.68 -6.73 43.93
C ILE A 3 59.24 -7.30 43.94
N ARG A 4 58.70 -7.66 45.12
CA ARG A 4 57.37 -8.30 45.23
C ARG A 4 56.19 -7.34 44.98
N THR A 5 56.37 -6.04 45.20
CA THR A 5 55.29 -5.05 45.07
C THR A 5 54.99 -4.69 43.61
N PHE A 6 56.00 -4.76 42.72
CA PHE A 6 55.82 -4.48 41.29
C PHE A 6 55.05 -5.60 40.56
N ALA A 7 55.22 -6.85 40.98
CA ALA A 7 54.51 -7.98 40.37
C ALA A 7 52.98 -7.93 40.60
N LEU A 8 52.55 -7.43 41.77
CA LEU A 8 51.13 -7.29 42.10
C LEU A 8 50.43 -6.20 41.30
N LEU A 9 51.11 -5.07 41.03
CA LEU A 9 50.54 -3.98 40.22
C LEU A 9 50.42 -4.34 38.73
N PHE A 10 51.35 -5.15 38.21
CA PHE A 10 51.31 -5.58 36.81
C PHE A 10 50.20 -6.62 36.56
N ALA A 11 49.99 -7.56 37.49
CA ALA A 11 48.90 -8.54 37.39
C ALA A 11 47.51 -7.89 37.50
N LEU A 12 47.35 -6.87 38.34
CA LEU A 12 46.10 -6.12 38.46
C LEU A 12 45.77 -5.33 37.18
N SER A 13 46.79 -4.76 36.53
CA SER A 13 46.62 -4.02 35.27
C SER A 13 46.22 -4.92 34.09
N LEU A 14 46.74 -6.16 34.06
CA LEU A 14 46.40 -7.14 33.02
C LEU A 14 44.99 -7.72 33.21
N ALA A 15 44.52 -7.85 34.45
CA ALA A 15 43.15 -8.29 34.76
C ALA A 15 42.08 -7.26 34.36
N LEU A 16 42.35 -5.95 34.49
CA LEU A 16 41.41 -4.91 34.06
C LEU A 16 41.30 -4.79 32.52
N LEU A 17 42.34 -5.13 31.76
CA LEU A 17 42.31 -5.07 30.29
C LEU A 17 41.43 -6.18 29.68
N ALA A 18 41.28 -7.33 30.36
CA ALA A 18 40.41 -8.42 29.91
C ALA A 18 38.90 -8.08 29.99
N LEU A 19 38.50 -7.11 30.83
CA LEU A 19 37.11 -6.62 30.86
C LEU A 19 36.79 -5.61 29.75
N SER A 20 37.80 -5.05 29.07
CA SER A 20 37.61 -4.14 27.93
C SER A 20 37.44 -4.85 26.57
N GLY A 21 37.61 -6.18 26.51
CA GLY A 21 37.32 -7.00 25.32
C GLY A 21 35.82 -7.18 25.05
N GLY A 22 34.96 -6.71 25.96
CA GLY A 22 33.51 -6.69 25.82
C GLY A 22 32.99 -5.49 25.03
N CYS A 23 33.62 -5.12 23.92
CA CYS A 23 32.90 -4.42 22.84
C CYS A 23 31.98 -5.43 22.13
N GLY A 24 31.20 -6.16 22.92
CA GLY A 24 30.16 -7.06 22.47
C GLY A 24 29.12 -6.19 21.83
N LYS A 25 29.19 -6.10 20.50
CA LYS A 25 28.18 -5.50 19.64
C LYS A 25 26.85 -6.12 20.05
N THR A 26 26.10 -5.45 20.92
CA THR A 26 24.77 -5.90 21.34
C THR A 26 24.00 -6.12 20.06
N SER A 27 23.71 -7.38 19.76
CA SER A 27 23.03 -7.73 18.52
C SER A 27 21.67 -7.06 18.56
N ASP A 28 21.49 -6.06 17.72
CA ASP A 28 20.26 -5.27 17.56
C ASP A 28 19.14 -6.07 16.86
N VAL A 29 19.39 -7.36 16.60
CA VAL A 29 18.47 -8.26 15.89
C VAL A 29 17.13 -8.43 16.62
N PRO A 30 17.06 -8.64 17.95
CA PRO A 30 15.78 -8.76 18.64
C PRO A 30 14.92 -7.50 18.52
N HIS A 31 15.55 -6.33 18.60
CA HIS A 31 14.86 -5.05 18.44
C HIS A 31 14.33 -4.88 17.01
N LEU A 32 15.15 -5.13 15.99
CA LEU A 32 14.71 -5.08 14.59
C LEU A 32 13.58 -6.08 14.28
N GLN A 33 13.60 -7.26 14.90
CA GLN A 33 12.54 -8.25 14.80
C GLN A 33 11.22 -7.70 15.39
N GLU A 34 11.28 -7.16 16.61
CA GLU A 34 10.12 -6.56 17.28
C GLU A 34 9.52 -5.42 16.47
N GLU A 35 10.36 -4.53 15.92
CA GLU A 35 9.91 -3.45 15.05
C GLU A 35 9.21 -3.96 13.78
N ALA A 36 9.81 -4.94 13.11
CA ALA A 36 9.26 -5.50 11.87
C ALA A 36 7.92 -6.22 12.11
N VAL A 37 7.82 -7.02 13.17
CA VAL A 37 6.57 -7.68 13.57
C VAL A 37 5.52 -6.66 14.01
N GLY A 38 5.92 -5.65 14.78
CA GLY A 38 5.05 -4.57 15.23
C GLY A 38 4.44 -3.79 14.05
N MET A 39 5.25 -3.50 13.03
CA MET A 39 4.79 -2.87 11.79
C MET A 39 3.74 -3.74 11.07
N ILE A 40 3.99 -5.04 10.88
CA ILE A 40 3.03 -5.96 10.24
C ILE A 40 1.71 -5.98 11.01
N LYS A 41 1.77 -6.07 12.34
CA LYS A 41 0.58 -6.06 13.20
C LYS A 41 -0.22 -4.76 13.05
N ASN A 42 0.46 -3.61 12.97
CA ASN A 42 -0.21 -2.33 12.74
C ASN A 42 -0.96 -2.29 11.40
N TYR A 43 -0.33 -2.79 10.32
CA TYR A 43 -0.97 -2.84 9.00
C TYR A 43 -2.13 -3.84 8.94
N SER A 44 -2.06 -4.97 9.65
CA SER A 44 -3.17 -5.94 9.69
C SER A 44 -4.48 -5.28 10.13
N ILE A 45 -4.44 -4.43 11.17
CA ILE A 45 -5.62 -3.69 11.66
C ILE A 45 -6.16 -2.79 10.56
N ARG A 46 -5.28 -2.05 9.89
CA ARG A 46 -5.66 -1.16 8.78
C ARG A 46 -6.23 -1.92 7.59
N PHE A 47 -5.76 -3.14 7.33
CA PHE A 47 -6.32 -4.01 6.28
C PHE A 47 -7.71 -4.52 6.64
N ASP A 48 -7.98 -4.82 7.91
CA ASP A 48 -9.33 -5.16 8.37
C ASP A 48 -10.28 -3.96 8.22
N ASP A 49 -9.81 -2.74 8.49
CA ASP A 49 -10.58 -1.51 8.26
C ASP A 49 -10.91 -1.31 6.77
N LEU A 50 -9.93 -1.47 5.87
CA LEU A 50 -10.16 -1.40 4.43
C LEU A 50 -11.13 -2.47 3.94
N ARG A 51 -11.07 -3.69 4.48
CA ARG A 51 -12.02 -4.77 4.16
C ARG A 51 -13.44 -4.37 4.52
N ARG A 52 -13.66 -3.90 5.76
CA ARG A 52 -14.98 -3.44 6.23
C ARG A 52 -15.50 -2.27 5.40
N ARG A 53 -14.63 -1.33 5.05
CA ARG A 53 -14.96 -0.22 4.16
C ARG A 53 -15.40 -0.74 2.78
N GLY A 54 -14.63 -1.66 2.19
CA GLY A 54 -14.96 -2.29 0.92
C GLY A 54 -16.32 -3.00 0.94
N GLU A 55 -16.64 -3.72 2.01
CA GLU A 55 -17.95 -4.38 2.20
C GLU A 55 -19.09 -3.35 2.22
N ALA A 56 -18.93 -2.24 2.93
CA ALA A 56 -19.91 -1.16 2.97
C ALA A 56 -20.12 -0.49 1.61
N ILE A 57 -19.03 -0.26 0.86
CA ILE A 57 -19.06 0.27 -0.51
C ILE A 57 -19.87 -0.67 -1.42
N MET A 58 -19.56 -1.96 -1.40
CA MET A 58 -20.25 -2.95 -2.21
C MET A 58 -21.74 -3.04 -1.86
N GLN A 59 -22.09 -3.01 -0.57
CA GLN A 59 -23.49 -2.99 -0.15
C GLN A 59 -24.24 -1.77 -0.68
N ARG A 60 -23.64 -0.57 -0.58
CA ARG A 60 -24.23 0.66 -1.13
C ARG A 60 -24.37 0.59 -2.65
N GLY A 61 -23.32 0.18 -3.36
CA GLY A 61 -23.32 0.06 -4.82
C GLY A 61 -24.42 -0.88 -5.34
N ASN A 62 -24.62 -2.02 -4.68
CA ASN A 62 -25.66 -2.99 -5.03
C ASN A 62 -27.10 -2.43 -4.86
N SER A 63 -27.28 -1.42 -4.01
CA SER A 63 -28.60 -0.81 -3.77
C SER A 63 -29.02 0.24 -4.81
N LEU A 64 -28.12 0.65 -5.70
CA LEU A 64 -28.35 1.78 -6.62
C LEU A 64 -29.25 1.44 -7.82
N GLY A 65 -29.43 0.16 -8.16
CA GLY A 65 -30.23 -0.25 -9.32
C GLY A 65 -29.66 0.24 -10.67
N VAL A 66 -28.36 0.54 -10.72
CA VAL A 66 -27.64 0.97 -11.93
C VAL A 66 -27.51 -0.18 -12.94
N SER A 67 -27.41 0.17 -14.22
CA SER A 67 -27.13 -0.82 -15.26
C SER A 67 -25.73 -1.42 -15.11
N GLN A 68 -25.56 -2.68 -15.49
CA GLN A 68 -24.25 -3.36 -15.46
C GLN A 68 -23.20 -2.64 -16.32
N ALA A 69 -23.62 -2.09 -17.48
CA ALA A 69 -22.73 -1.36 -18.37
C ALA A 69 -22.14 -0.11 -17.69
N GLU A 70 -22.94 0.60 -16.91
CA GLU A 70 -22.49 1.78 -16.18
C GLU A 70 -21.59 1.42 -14.99
N ALA A 71 -21.91 0.33 -14.30
CA ALA A 71 -21.16 -0.12 -13.13
C ALA A 71 -19.83 -0.82 -13.49
N GLN A 72 -19.57 -1.12 -14.77
CA GLN A 72 -18.44 -1.96 -15.17
C GLN A 72 -17.09 -1.44 -14.70
N VAL A 73 -16.78 -0.17 -14.95
CA VAL A 73 -15.48 0.42 -14.56
C VAL A 73 -15.32 0.50 -13.03
N PRO A 74 -16.28 1.05 -12.26
CA PRO A 74 -16.21 1.03 -10.79
C PRO A 74 -16.08 -0.37 -10.19
N LEU A 75 -16.79 -1.36 -10.74
CA LEU A 75 -16.70 -2.75 -10.26
C LEU A 75 -15.33 -3.37 -10.54
N GLN A 76 -14.70 -3.05 -11.67
CA GLN A 76 -13.33 -3.47 -11.96
C GLN A 76 -12.32 -2.82 -11.01
N THR A 77 -12.43 -1.50 -10.79
CA THR A 77 -11.58 -0.77 -9.83
C THR A 77 -11.73 -1.33 -8.42
N PHE A 78 -12.97 -1.56 -7.97
CA PHE A 78 -13.25 -2.20 -6.68
C PHE A 78 -12.62 -3.59 -6.59
N GLY A 79 -12.83 -4.45 -7.60
CA GLY A 79 -12.26 -5.79 -7.63
C GLY A 79 -10.73 -5.80 -7.58
N ALA A 80 -10.08 -4.87 -8.30
CA ALA A 80 -8.63 -4.70 -8.26
C ALA A 80 -8.14 -4.29 -6.85
N ALA A 81 -8.83 -3.34 -6.20
CA ALA A 81 -8.51 -2.90 -4.84
C ALA A 81 -8.60 -4.05 -3.83
N MET A 82 -9.68 -4.85 -3.90
CA MET A 82 -9.89 -5.97 -2.99
C MET A 82 -8.88 -7.11 -3.22
N ASN A 83 -8.55 -7.41 -4.47
CA ASN A 83 -7.51 -8.40 -4.80
C ASN A 83 -6.13 -7.95 -4.29
N ARG A 84 -5.80 -6.65 -4.41
CA ARG A 84 -4.56 -6.10 -3.87
C ARG A 84 -4.54 -6.17 -2.35
N LEU A 85 -5.65 -5.87 -1.68
CA LEU A 85 -5.80 -6.02 -0.23
C LEU A 85 -5.51 -7.47 0.21
N ASP A 86 -6.09 -8.46 -0.46
CA ASP A 86 -5.84 -9.88 -0.14
C ASP A 86 -4.38 -10.30 -0.38
N THR A 87 -3.76 -9.77 -1.44
CA THR A 87 -2.34 -9.99 -1.73
C THR A 87 -1.47 -9.45 -0.59
N LEU A 88 -1.71 -8.22 -0.13
CA LEU A 88 -0.94 -7.61 0.96
C LEU A 88 -1.13 -8.33 2.30
N ARG A 89 -2.34 -8.81 2.59
CA ARG A 89 -2.61 -9.61 3.80
C ARG A 89 -1.83 -10.92 3.80
N THR A 90 -1.86 -11.62 2.66
CA THR A 90 -1.08 -12.85 2.47
C THR A 90 0.41 -12.57 2.63
N ARG A 91 0.91 -11.52 1.97
CA ARG A 91 2.31 -11.09 2.07
C ARG A 91 2.73 -10.81 3.51
N ALA A 92 1.93 -10.04 4.26
CA ALA A 92 2.19 -9.70 5.65
C ALA A 92 2.25 -10.95 6.56
N THR A 93 1.41 -11.95 6.30
CA THR A 93 1.41 -13.23 7.01
C THR A 93 2.71 -14.00 6.74
N THR A 94 3.07 -14.17 5.46
CA THR A 94 4.31 -14.86 5.05
C THR A 94 5.57 -14.15 5.57
N ALA A 95 5.57 -12.81 5.53
CA ALA A 95 6.66 -11.98 6.01
C ALA A 95 6.99 -12.20 7.49
N THR A 96 5.98 -12.47 8.32
CA THR A 96 6.19 -12.77 9.75
C THR A 96 7.07 -14.02 9.94
N THR A 97 6.84 -15.05 9.13
CA THR A 97 7.66 -16.28 9.15
C THR A 97 9.08 -16.01 8.67
N GLU A 98 9.26 -15.21 7.61
CA GLU A 98 10.57 -14.81 7.09
C GLU A 98 11.37 -14.01 8.12
N ILE A 99 10.73 -13.03 8.77
CA ILE A 99 11.33 -12.21 9.84
C ILE A 99 11.83 -13.10 10.98
N ASN A 100 11.00 -14.02 11.48
CA ASN A 100 11.38 -14.93 12.56
C ASN A 100 12.54 -15.84 12.15
N SER A 101 12.56 -16.31 10.89
CA SER A 101 13.66 -17.13 10.37
C SER A 101 14.99 -16.36 10.31
N LEU A 102 14.97 -15.11 9.81
CA LEU A 102 16.17 -14.27 9.72
C LEU A 102 16.69 -13.86 11.10
N ALA A 103 15.77 -13.53 12.03
CA ALA A 103 16.12 -13.20 13.40
C ALA A 103 16.79 -14.39 14.11
N ALA A 104 16.25 -15.61 13.96
CA ALA A 104 16.84 -16.82 14.53
C ALA A 104 18.24 -17.14 13.97
N LYS A 105 18.51 -16.76 12.70
CA LYS A 105 19.83 -16.88 12.07
C LYS A 105 20.81 -15.77 12.48
N GLY A 106 20.33 -14.72 13.16
CA GLY A 106 21.14 -13.54 13.46
C GLY A 106 21.50 -12.69 12.23
N ASP A 107 20.78 -12.86 11.11
CA ASP A 107 21.06 -12.17 9.85
C ASP A 107 20.48 -10.75 9.85
N ARG A 108 21.16 -9.86 10.57
CA ARG A 108 20.73 -8.47 10.77
C ARG A 108 20.51 -7.72 9.45
N LEU A 109 21.40 -7.93 8.48
CA LEU A 109 21.39 -7.15 7.24
C LEU A 109 20.21 -7.54 6.36
N GLU A 110 19.95 -8.85 6.21
CA GLU A 110 18.77 -9.32 5.48
C GLU A 110 17.47 -8.97 6.21
N LEU A 111 17.44 -9.06 7.54
CA LEU A 111 16.27 -8.65 8.32
C LEU A 111 15.94 -7.16 8.11
N GLN A 112 16.95 -6.30 8.09
CA GLN A 112 16.76 -4.87 7.83
C GLN A 112 16.23 -4.63 6.40
N ARG A 113 16.83 -5.27 5.39
CA ARG A 113 16.37 -5.16 3.99
C ARG A 113 14.93 -5.62 3.81
N LEU A 114 14.57 -6.75 4.42
CA LEU A 114 13.21 -7.26 4.41
C LEU A 114 12.23 -6.26 5.05
N SER A 115 12.59 -5.73 6.23
CA SER A 115 11.77 -4.74 6.93
C SER A 115 11.54 -3.47 6.11
N ASP A 116 12.58 -2.92 5.49
CA ASP A 116 12.46 -1.72 4.65
C ASP A 116 11.65 -1.97 3.37
N SER A 117 11.83 -3.13 2.75
CA SER A 117 11.04 -3.57 1.59
C SER A 117 9.55 -3.68 1.95
N LEU A 118 9.24 -4.38 3.04
CA LEU A 118 7.87 -4.53 3.56
C LEU A 118 7.23 -3.19 3.89
N ARG A 119 7.98 -2.29 4.54
CA ARG A 119 7.48 -0.94 4.85
C ARG A 119 7.04 -0.20 3.59
N ASN A 120 7.83 -0.27 2.53
CA ASN A 120 7.50 0.39 1.27
C ASN A 120 6.33 -0.29 0.55
N GLU A 121 6.34 -1.62 0.47
CA GLU A 121 5.28 -2.41 -0.17
C GLU A 121 3.92 -2.18 0.52
N LEU A 122 3.86 -2.33 1.85
CA LEU A 122 2.63 -2.15 2.63
C LEU A 122 2.13 -0.71 2.57
N ARG A 123 3.02 0.28 2.61
CA ARG A 123 2.66 1.70 2.49
C ARG A 123 2.10 2.02 1.11
N SER A 124 2.79 1.66 0.04
CA SER A 124 2.33 1.91 -1.33
C SER A 124 1.00 1.24 -1.59
N GLY A 125 0.91 -0.07 -1.29
CA GLY A 125 -0.29 -0.84 -1.50
C GLY A 125 -1.49 -0.30 -0.70
N PHE A 126 -1.29 0.11 0.56
CA PHE A 126 -2.32 0.76 1.35
C PHE A 126 -2.80 2.08 0.71
N THR A 127 -1.89 2.94 0.26
CA THR A 127 -2.24 4.19 -0.40
C THR A 127 -3.04 3.96 -1.68
N GLU A 128 -2.61 3.02 -2.52
CA GLU A 128 -3.31 2.71 -3.76
C GLU A 128 -4.70 2.13 -3.52
N ILE A 129 -4.86 1.20 -2.57
CA ILE A 129 -6.17 0.64 -2.23
C ILE A 129 -7.11 1.74 -1.75
N ASN A 130 -6.64 2.69 -0.92
CA ASN A 130 -7.48 3.81 -0.51
C ASN A 130 -7.91 4.66 -1.70
N ALA A 131 -6.98 5.00 -2.61
CA ALA A 131 -7.30 5.79 -3.79
C ALA A 131 -8.34 5.09 -4.69
N ASP A 132 -8.21 3.78 -4.88
CA ASP A 132 -9.17 2.98 -5.65
C ASP A 132 -10.55 2.94 -4.97
N LEU A 133 -10.61 2.74 -3.65
CA LEU A 133 -11.87 2.75 -2.89
C LEU A 133 -12.52 4.16 -2.86
N ASP A 134 -11.72 5.23 -2.72
CA ASP A 134 -12.20 6.62 -2.79
C ASP A 134 -12.82 6.92 -4.16
N ALA A 135 -12.21 6.43 -5.25
CA ALA A 135 -12.76 6.60 -6.59
C ALA A 135 -14.12 5.89 -6.75
N VAL A 136 -14.25 4.67 -6.22
CA VAL A 136 -15.52 3.93 -6.25
C VAL A 136 -16.59 4.61 -5.39
N GLU A 137 -16.25 5.08 -4.20
CA GLU A 137 -17.18 5.83 -3.33
C GLU A 137 -17.65 7.13 -3.98
N SER A 138 -16.74 7.86 -4.62
CA SER A 138 -17.07 9.09 -5.36
C SER A 138 -18.07 8.80 -6.48
N TRP A 139 -17.85 7.73 -7.25
CA TRP A 139 -18.80 7.31 -8.28
C TRP A 139 -20.17 6.92 -7.70
N ILE A 140 -20.20 6.16 -6.58
CA ILE A 140 -21.45 5.81 -5.87
C ILE A 140 -22.20 7.08 -5.47
N ALA A 141 -21.51 8.06 -4.89
CA ALA A 141 -22.11 9.31 -4.46
C ALA A 141 -22.75 10.09 -5.62
N ILE A 142 -22.12 10.09 -6.80
CA ILE A 142 -22.68 10.69 -8.02
C ILE A 142 -23.91 9.91 -8.49
N ALA A 143 -23.86 8.58 -8.47
CA ALA A 143 -24.98 7.74 -8.88
C ALA A 143 -26.19 7.88 -7.95
N GLU A 144 -25.98 8.04 -6.63
CA GLU A 144 -27.04 8.28 -5.64
C GLU A 144 -27.82 9.58 -5.89
N GLN A 145 -27.18 10.60 -6.46
CA GLN A 145 -27.79 11.90 -6.74
C GLN A 145 -28.64 11.90 -8.01
N ARG A 146 -28.59 10.85 -8.84
CA ARG A 146 -29.33 10.84 -10.10
C ARG A 146 -30.83 10.70 -9.87
N PRO A 147 -31.66 11.53 -10.53
CA PRO A 147 -33.11 11.38 -10.46
C PRO A 147 -33.53 9.99 -10.96
N ARG A 148 -34.06 9.16 -10.04
CA ARG A 148 -34.52 7.79 -10.34
C ARG A 148 -35.68 7.72 -11.36
N GLY A 149 -36.21 8.87 -11.79
CA GLY A 149 -37.31 8.99 -12.74
C GLY A 149 -36.93 9.38 -14.16
N GLN A 150 -35.67 9.69 -14.47
CA GLN A 150 -35.24 10.03 -15.82
C GLN A 150 -34.83 8.78 -16.61
N VAL A 151 -35.70 7.76 -16.60
CA VAL A 151 -35.63 6.68 -17.59
C VAL A 151 -35.85 7.34 -18.93
N ALA A 152 -34.96 7.07 -19.88
CA ALA A 152 -34.96 7.61 -21.24
C ALA A 152 -36.24 7.23 -22.02
N GLY A 153 -37.36 7.84 -21.67
CA GLY A 153 -38.65 7.79 -22.35
C GLY A 153 -38.88 9.13 -23.01
N GLY A 154 -38.11 9.42 -24.05
CA GLY A 154 -38.21 10.68 -24.76
C GLY A 154 -37.22 10.70 -25.90
N VAL A 155 -37.50 9.92 -26.94
CA VAL A 155 -37.00 10.22 -28.29
C VAL A 155 -37.40 11.69 -28.53
N PRO A 156 -36.45 12.64 -28.65
CA PRO A 156 -36.78 13.96 -29.13
C PRO A 156 -37.39 13.75 -30.51
N GLY A 157 -38.66 14.13 -30.67
CA GLY A 157 -39.36 14.03 -31.94
C GLY A 157 -38.46 14.57 -33.06
N ALA A 158 -38.42 13.83 -34.17
CA ALA A 158 -37.72 14.19 -35.38
C ALA A 158 -37.93 15.67 -35.71
N GLY A 159 -36.95 16.50 -35.35
CA GLY A 159 -36.83 17.86 -35.84
C GLY A 159 -36.29 17.77 -37.26
N ASP A 160 -37.14 18.16 -38.20
CA ASP A 160 -36.95 18.39 -39.63
C ASP A 160 -35.53 18.25 -40.22
N PRO A 161 -35.33 17.43 -41.26
CA PRO A 161 -34.15 17.47 -42.10
C PRO A 161 -34.28 18.63 -43.09
N SER A 162 -34.02 19.86 -42.66
CA SER A 162 -33.81 20.99 -43.57
C SER A 162 -32.97 22.09 -42.93
N ALA A 163 -31.65 21.89 -42.93
CA ALA A 163 -30.69 22.98 -42.90
C ALA A 163 -29.66 22.76 -44.01
N PRO A 164 -29.62 23.61 -45.05
CA PRO A 164 -28.67 23.52 -46.15
C PRO A 164 -27.24 23.86 -45.67
N ALA A 165 -26.28 23.14 -46.23
CA ALA A 165 -24.86 23.26 -45.94
C ALA A 165 -24.29 24.65 -46.26
N PRO A 166 -23.51 25.27 -45.35
CA PRO A 166 -22.58 26.31 -45.73
C PRO A 166 -21.31 25.67 -46.30
N GLY A 167 -21.17 25.77 -47.62
CA GLY A 167 -19.90 25.57 -48.31
C GLY A 167 -18.95 26.75 -48.06
N GLY A 168 -17.65 26.45 -48.07
CA GLY A 168 -16.52 27.40 -48.01
C GLY A 168 -15.40 26.79 -47.17
N ALA A 169 -14.39 26.14 -47.77
CA ALA A 169 -13.16 26.77 -48.29
C ALA A 169 -12.40 27.47 -47.15
N GLU A 170 -11.19 27.10 -46.76
CA GLU A 170 -9.90 27.10 -47.47
C GLU A 170 -8.88 26.44 -46.52
N ALA A 171 -8.06 25.48 -46.96
CA ALA A 171 -6.72 25.69 -47.50
C ALA A 171 -5.64 26.13 -46.47
N GLY A 172 -4.61 25.30 -46.36
CA GLY A 172 -3.23 25.77 -46.20
C GLY A 172 -2.71 25.87 -44.77
N GLY A 173 -1.76 25.00 -44.43
CA GLY A 173 -1.01 25.15 -43.18
C GLY A 173 0.03 24.05 -42.96
N SER A 174 1.01 23.98 -43.86
CA SER A 174 2.15 23.07 -43.77
C SER A 174 3.12 23.41 -42.63
N ALA A 175 3.81 22.35 -42.16
CA ALA A 175 5.21 22.30 -41.70
C ALA A 175 5.52 22.52 -40.19
N PRO A 176 6.77 22.31 -39.71
CA PRO A 176 7.41 20.99 -39.54
C PRO A 176 8.19 20.84 -38.19
N THR A 177 8.71 19.62 -37.94
CA THR A 177 9.94 19.26 -37.18
C THR A 177 10.16 19.77 -35.74
N ARG A 178 10.39 18.82 -34.81
CA ARG A 178 11.75 18.49 -34.36
C ARG A 178 11.84 17.08 -33.79
#